data_AF-A3IXJ7-F1
#
_entry.id   AF-A3IXJ7-F1
#
_cell.length_a   1.000
_cell.length_b   1.000
_cell.length_c   1.000
_cell.angle_alpha   90.00
_cell.angle_beta   90.00
_cell.angle_gamma   90.00
#
_symmetry.space_group_name_H-M   'P 1'
#
loop_
_entity.id
_entity.type
_entity.pdbx_description
1 polymer ?
#
loop_
_entity_poly.entity_id
_entity_poly.type
_entity_poly.pdbx_seq_one_letter_code
_entity_poly.pdbx_strand_id
1 'polypeptide(L)'
;MSKKPSSRFDDLFSAARNKTQETASESTTAKETKKSKSRDPDYVRTTIYLPKRLHQQLKVAAVQGDRDMSEIIEGLVDAWVQSLDA
;
A
#
# COMPACT_ATOMS: atom_id res chain seq x y z
N MET A 1 12.38 6.00 45.44
CA MET A 1 12.36 6.19 43.97
C MET A 1 11.80 4.92 43.34
N SER A 2 10.55 4.94 42.89
CA SER A 2 9.86 3.79 42.29
C SER A 2 10.23 3.68 40.80
N LYS A 3 10.83 2.55 40.39
CA LYS A 3 11.03 2.22 38.98
C LYS A 3 9.66 1.84 38.39
N LYS A 4 9.17 2.60 37.40
CA LYS A 4 7.94 2.28 36.67
C LYS A 4 8.16 0.98 35.88
N PRO A 5 7.18 0.05 35.82
CA PRO A 5 7.29 -1.15 35.02
C PRO A 5 7.35 -0.76 33.54
N SER A 6 8.43 -1.12 32.86
CA SER A 6 8.57 -0.92 31.41
C SER A 6 7.47 -1.69 30.70
N SER A 7 6.81 -1.02 29.76
CA SER A 7 5.71 -1.61 28.99
C SER A 7 6.29 -2.66 28.05
N ARG A 8 5.60 -3.80 27.88
CA ARG A 8 6.02 -4.84 26.91
C ARG A 8 6.15 -4.34 25.48
N PHE A 9 5.53 -3.19 25.19
CA PHE A 9 5.66 -2.51 23.91
C PHE A 9 7.02 -1.81 23.74
N ASP A 10 7.67 -1.35 24.82
CA ASP A 10 8.99 -0.70 24.74
C ASP A 10 10.08 -1.67 24.27
N ASP A 11 9.99 -2.94 24.68
CA ASP A 11 10.93 -3.98 24.25
C ASP A 11 10.80 -4.25 22.73
N LEU A 12 9.58 -4.19 22.19
CA LEU A 12 9.35 -4.38 20.75
C LEU A 12 9.88 -3.19 19.93
N PHE A 13 9.66 -1.95 20.38
CA PHE A 13 10.15 -0.77 19.67
C PHE A 13 11.66 -0.61 19.77
N SER A 14 12.27 -0.95 20.91
CA SER A 14 13.73 -0.95 21.07
C SER A 14 14.41 -2.03 20.24
N ALA A 15 13.84 -3.24 20.17
CA ALA A 15 14.33 -4.32 19.31
C ALA A 15 14.30 -3.93 17.81
N ALA A 16 13.23 -3.27 17.37
CA ALA A 16 13.13 -2.77 15.98
C ALA A 16 14.15 -1.66 15.69
N ARG A 17 14.43 -0.79 16.66
CA ARG A 17 15.40 0.30 16.52
C ARG A 17 16.84 -0.23 16.41
N ASN A 18 17.21 -1.23 17.21
CA ASN A 18 18.54 -1.83 17.16
C ASN A 18 18.80 -2.58 15.85
N LYS A 19 17.79 -3.25 15.27
CA LYS A 19 17.91 -3.91 13.96
C LYS A 19 18.25 -2.97 12.81
N THR A 20 17.89 -1.69 12.92
CA THR A 20 18.16 -0.69 11.87
C THR A 20 19.60 -0.18 11.92
N GLN A 21 20.29 -0.27 13.05
CA GLN A 21 21.67 0.22 13.19
C GLN A 21 22.75 -0.75 12.72
N GLU A 22 22.48 -2.06 12.68
CA GLU A 22 23.48 -3.07 12.28
C GLU A 22 23.48 -3.39 10.77
N THR A 23 22.54 -2.85 9.98
CA THR A 23 22.41 -3.14 8.53
C THR A 23 22.86 -1.99 7.63
N ALA A 24 23.66 -1.05 8.14
CA ALA A 24 24.23 0.04 7.34
C ALA A 24 25.47 -0.36 6.52
N SER A 25 25.92 -1.63 6.59
CA SER A 25 27.09 -2.09 5.86
C SER A 25 26.87 -3.51 5.32
N GLU A 26 26.10 -3.64 4.26
CA GLU A 26 26.41 -4.61 3.19
C GLU A 26 25.54 -4.34 1.96
N SER A 27 26.23 -3.95 0.89
CA SER A 27 25.72 -3.84 -0.47
C SER A 27 25.08 -5.15 -0.90
N THR A 28 23.74 -5.15 -1.00
CA THR A 28 23.01 -6.19 -1.72
C THR A 28 22.33 -5.54 -2.92
N THR A 29 22.77 -6.00 -4.09
CA THR A 29 22.09 -5.96 -5.39
C THR A 29 20.65 -5.47 -5.31
N ALA A 30 20.38 -4.35 -5.99
CA ALA A 30 19.06 -3.80 -6.18
C ALA A 30 18.15 -4.83 -6.87
N LYS A 31 17.56 -5.73 -6.07
CA LYS A 31 16.23 -6.22 -6.38
C LYS A 31 15.40 -4.96 -6.55
N GLU A 32 14.84 -4.79 -7.73
CA GLU A 32 13.78 -3.82 -7.96
C GLU A 32 12.73 -4.08 -6.90
N THR A 33 12.84 -3.34 -5.81
CA THR A 33 11.84 -3.33 -4.76
C THR A 33 10.66 -2.75 -5.47
N LYS A 34 9.68 -3.61 -5.84
CA LYS A 34 8.42 -3.20 -6.46
C LYS A 34 7.98 -1.96 -5.71
N LYS A 35 8.15 -0.79 -6.34
CA LYS A 35 7.85 0.47 -5.68
C LYS A 35 6.36 0.37 -5.41
N SER A 36 5.96 0.67 -4.18
CA SER A 36 4.53 0.73 -3.89
C SER A 36 3.90 1.73 -4.85
N LYS A 37 2.65 1.52 -5.28
CA LYS A 37 1.94 2.37 -6.26
C LYS A 37 2.03 3.88 -5.93
N SER A 38 2.17 4.24 -4.65
CA SER A 38 2.35 5.64 -4.22
C SER A 38 3.76 6.24 -4.44
N ARG A 39 4.78 5.43 -4.74
CA ARG A 39 6.17 5.83 -4.99
C ARG A 39 6.58 5.62 -6.45
N ASP A 40 5.65 5.11 -7.25
CA ASP A 40 5.81 4.91 -8.67
C ASP A 40 5.48 6.24 -9.39
N PRO A 41 6.41 6.81 -10.19
CA PRO A 41 6.17 8.06 -10.91
C PRO A 41 5.04 7.96 -11.95
N ASP A 42 4.68 6.75 -12.41
CA ASP A 42 3.65 6.56 -13.43
C ASP A 42 2.23 6.56 -12.83
N TYR A 43 2.10 6.63 -11.50
CA TYR A 43 0.82 6.62 -10.80
C TYR A 43 0.52 7.94 -10.11
N VAL A 44 -0.70 8.45 -10.30
CA VAL A 44 -1.24 9.61 -9.57
C VAL A 44 -2.39 9.15 -8.67
N ARG A 45 -2.40 9.60 -7.41
CA ARG A 45 -3.47 9.28 -6.47
C ARG A 45 -4.71 10.15 -6.77
N THR A 46 -5.83 9.48 -7.02
CA THR A 46 -7.14 10.12 -7.17
C THR A 46 -8.08 9.64 -6.07
N THR A 47 -8.73 10.59 -5.37
CA THR A 47 -9.72 10.31 -4.33
C THR A 47 -11.10 10.73 -4.81
N ILE A 48 -12.04 9.80 -4.85
CA ILE A 48 -13.42 10.04 -5.29
C ILE A 48 -14.43 9.53 -4.26
N TYR A 49 -15.59 10.16 -4.23
CA TYR A 49 -16.73 9.68 -3.44
C TYR A 49 -17.54 8.67 -4.25
N LEU A 50 -17.75 7.48 -3.69
CA LEU A 50 -18.63 6.46 -4.26
C LEU A 50 -19.82 6.20 -3.32
N PRO A 51 -21.02 5.92 -3.84
CA PRO A 51 -22.12 5.41 -3.03
C PRO A 51 -21.67 4.18 -2.24
N LYS A 52 -22.08 4.07 -0.97
CA LYS A 52 -21.64 2.99 -0.06
C LYS A 52 -21.84 1.60 -0.66
N ARG A 53 -22.99 1.38 -1.31
CA ARG A 53 -23.33 0.13 -1.99
C ARG A 53 -22.31 -0.19 -3.10
N LEU A 54 -21.97 0.78 -3.93
CA LEU A 54 -21.02 0.60 -5.02
C LEU A 54 -19.61 0.30 -4.50
N HIS A 55 -19.17 1.03 -3.47
CA HIS A 55 -17.87 0.77 -2.83
C HIS A 55 -17.80 -0.64 -2.22
N GLN A 56 -18.88 -1.14 -1.62
CA GLN A 56 -18.94 -2.53 -1.13
C GLN A 56 -18.84 -3.55 -2.27
N GLN A 57 -19.58 -3.34 -3.36
CA GLN A 57 -19.52 -4.21 -4.54
C GLN A 57 -18.11 -4.24 -5.15
N LEU A 58 -17.43 -3.09 -5.22
CA LEU A 58 -16.05 -3.00 -5.68
C LEU A 58 -15.09 -3.84 -4.80
N LYS A 59 -15.23 -3.78 -3.47
CA LYS A 59 -14.43 -4.61 -2.57
C LYS A 59 -14.67 -6.10 -2.78
N VAL A 60 -15.93 -6.50 -2.94
CA VAL A 60 -16.29 -7.90 -3.18
C VAL A 60 -15.67 -8.38 -4.50
N ALA A 61 -15.75 -7.58 -5.56
CA ALA A 61 -15.14 -7.90 -6.86
C ALA A 61 -13.61 -8.03 -6.77
N ALA A 62 -12.95 -7.14 -6.02
CA ALA A 62 -11.51 -7.21 -5.78
C ALA A 62 -11.10 -8.52 -5.07
N VAL A 63 -11.82 -8.91 -4.02
CA VAL A 63 -11.55 -10.15 -3.27
C VAL A 63 -11.83 -11.39 -4.12
N GLN A 64 -12.93 -11.41 -4.88
CA GLN A 64 -13.29 -12.55 -5.73
C GLN A 64 -12.33 -12.74 -6.91
N GLY A 65 -11.81 -11.64 -7.46
CA GLY A 65 -10.91 -11.65 -8.60
C GLY A 65 -9.43 -11.81 -8.25
N ASP A 66 -9.06 -11.79 -6.96
CA ASP A 66 -7.66 -11.66 -6.48
C ASP A 66 -6.94 -10.48 -7.16
N ARG A 67 -7.62 -9.33 -7.22
CA ARG A 67 -7.14 -8.11 -7.89
C ARG A 67 -7.22 -6.90 -6.98
N ASP A 68 -6.38 -5.92 -7.23
CA ASP A 68 -6.46 -4.64 -6.53
C ASP A 68 -7.64 -3.81 -7.04
N MET A 69 -8.33 -3.11 -6.13
CA MET A 69 -9.41 -2.18 -6.50
C MET A 69 -8.92 -1.12 -7.49
N SER A 70 -7.65 -0.70 -7.40
CA SER A 70 -7.07 0.26 -8.34
C SER A 70 -7.04 -0.27 -9.77
N GLU A 71 -6.72 -1.55 -9.96
CA GLU A 71 -6.65 -2.18 -11.29
C GLU A 71 -8.04 -2.33 -11.91
N ILE A 72 -9.05 -2.63 -11.08
CA ILE A 72 -10.45 -2.68 -11.53
C ILE A 72 -10.89 -1.29 -12.01
N ILE A 73 -10.60 -0.24 -11.24
CA ILE A 73 -10.95 1.14 -11.60
C ILE A 73 -10.17 1.60 -12.83
N GLU A 74 -8.88 1.29 -12.92
CA GLU A 74 -8.04 1.61 -14.07
C GLU A 74 -8.63 1.06 -15.37
N GLY A 75 -8.95 -0.25 -15.41
CA GLY A 75 -9.55 -0.86 -16.60
C GLY A 75 -10.93 -0.28 -16.96
N LEU A 76 -11.75 0.05 -15.95
CA LEU A 76 -13.06 0.70 -16.20
C LEU A 76 -12.91 2.12 -16.75
N VAL A 77 -11.95 2.89 -16.22
CA VAL A 77 -11.69 4.27 -16.68
C VAL A 77 -11.08 4.25 -18.07
N ASP A 78 -10.10 3.39 -18.33
CA ASP A 78 -9.46 3.24 -19.65
C ASP A 78 -10.49 2.85 -20.73
N ALA A 79 -11.33 1.84 -20.45
CA ALA A 79 -12.40 1.44 -21.37
C ALA A 79 -13.41 2.58 -21.61
N TRP A 80 -13.74 3.36 -20.58
CA TRP A 80 -14.63 4.52 -20.74
C TRP A 80 -13.98 5.62 -21.58
N VAL A 81 -12.71 5.95 -21.36
CA VAL A 81 -11.97 6.94 -22.15
C VAL A 81 -11.88 6.52 -23.61
N GLN A 82 -11.52 5.26 -23.89
CA GLN A 82 -11.47 4.73 -25.25
C GLN A 82 -12.83 4.77 -25.96
N SER A 83 -13.94 4.69 -25.22
CA SER A 83 -15.28 4.82 -25.80
C SER A 83 -15.66 6.25 -26.19
N LEU A 84 -14.92 7.27 -25.74
CA LEU A 84 -15.14 8.68 -26.11
C LEU A 84 -14.47 9.05 -27.44
N ASP A 85 -13.40 8.34 -27.80
CA ASP A 85 -12.61 8.58 -29.01
C ASP A 85 -13.08 7.76 -30.24
N ALA A 86 -14.15 6.97 -30.07
CA ALA A 86 -14.75 6.10 -31.09
C ALA A 86 -16.03 6.70 -31.69
#